data_AF-A0A6J6IBF0-F1
#
_entry.id   AF-A0A6J6IBF0-F1
#
_cell.length_a   1.000
_cell.length_b   1.000
_cell.length_c   1.000
_cell.angle_alpha   90.00
_cell.angle_beta   90.00
_cell.angle_gamma   90.00
#
_symmetry.space_group_name_H-M   'P 1'
#
loop_
_entity.id
_entity.type
_entity.pdbx_description
1 polymer ?
#
loop_
_entity_poly.entity_id
_entity_poly.type
_entity_poly.pdbx_seq_one_letter_code
_entity_poly.pdbx_strand_id
1 'polypeptide(L)'
;MENRYRSQMDLTWSALEAANKTILRWRRNIAQWALAPRIEVDISDFKVLLANDLDTPKVILQLRALEKSEATDSQKYATFIAMDRVLALDLQRRTQEEELSAEARELLDARDLARANKDFVMSDVLREKLQAIGIDVLDTPDGQSW
;
A
#
# COMPACT_ATOMS: atom_id res chain seq x y z
N MET A 1 -1.88 9.65 -12.02
CA MET A 1 -3.31 9.97 -11.82
C MET A 1 -3.56 11.04 -10.75
N GLU A 2 -2.57 11.42 -9.94
CA GLU A 2 -2.69 12.52 -8.96
C GLU A 2 -2.59 13.92 -9.60
N ASN A 3 -2.15 13.98 -10.87
CA ASN A 3 -2.21 15.16 -11.72
C ASN A 3 -3.26 14.94 -12.81
N ARG A 4 -3.85 16.03 -13.32
CA ARG A 4 -4.73 15.93 -14.50
C ARG A 4 -3.91 15.46 -15.70
N TYR A 5 -4.53 14.69 -16.58
CA TYR A 5 -3.85 14.13 -17.75
C TYR A 5 -3.26 15.21 -18.68
N ARG A 6 -3.85 16.41 -18.70
CA ARG A 6 -3.44 17.56 -19.51
C ARG A 6 -2.43 18.49 -18.80
N SER A 7 -2.05 18.19 -17.57
CA SER A 7 -1.09 18.99 -16.80
C SER A 7 0.31 18.39 -16.89
N GLN A 8 1.33 19.25 -16.88
CA GLN A 8 2.71 18.80 -16.76
C GLN A 8 2.93 18.14 -15.39
N MET A 9 3.69 17.05 -15.38
CA MET A 9 3.99 16.29 -14.16
C MET A 9 5.49 16.12 -14.00
N ASP A 10 5.99 16.45 -12.81
CA ASP A 10 7.36 16.18 -12.43
C ASP A 10 7.48 14.76 -11.88
N LEU A 11 8.25 13.93 -12.58
CA LEU A 11 8.56 12.55 -12.20
C LEU A 11 9.84 12.56 -11.36
N THR A 12 9.69 12.57 -10.04
CA THR A 12 10.79 12.41 -9.09
C THR A 12 10.74 11.02 -8.44
N TRP A 13 11.88 10.53 -7.97
CA TRP A 13 11.95 9.29 -7.18
C TRP A 13 11.07 9.35 -5.95
N SER A 14 11.08 10.49 -5.24
CA SER A 14 10.22 10.69 -4.06
C SER A 14 8.73 10.61 -4.39
N ALA A 15 8.29 11.11 -5.56
CA ALA A 15 6.91 11.01 -6.00
C ALA A 15 6.53 9.55 -6.35
N LEU A 16 7.43 8.80 -7.00
CA LEU A 16 7.22 7.38 -7.30
C LEU A 16 7.13 6.54 -6.02
N GLU A 17 8.03 6.75 -5.05
CA GLU A 17 8.00 6.07 -3.76
C GLU A 17 6.72 6.36 -2.98
N ALA A 18 6.28 7.62 -2.95
CA ALA A 18 5.03 8.01 -2.29
C ALA A 18 3.81 7.34 -2.94
N ALA A 19 3.78 7.27 -4.28
CA ALA A 19 2.73 6.58 -5.01
C ALA A 19 2.73 5.08 -4.71
N ASN A 20 3.91 4.43 -4.72
CA ASN A 20 4.05 3.01 -4.39
C ASN A 20 3.56 2.71 -2.97
N LYS A 21 4.00 3.48 -1.98
CA LYS A 21 3.54 3.36 -0.58
C LYS A 21 2.03 3.48 -0.46
N THR A 22 1.40 4.37 -1.23
CA THR A 22 -0.05 4.53 -1.25
C THR A 22 -0.75 3.30 -1.80
N ILE A 23 -0.30 2.77 -2.95
CA ILE A 23 -0.89 1.57 -3.55
C ILE A 23 -0.74 0.34 -2.65
N LEU A 24 0.43 0.14 -2.04
CA LEU A 24 0.66 -0.96 -1.09
C LEU A 24 -0.25 -0.86 0.13
N ARG A 25 -0.41 0.34 0.70
CA ARG A 25 -1.35 0.59 1.81
C ARG A 25 -2.79 0.27 1.40
N TRP A 26 -3.22 0.72 0.23
CA TRP A 26 -4.58 0.46 -0.26
C TRP A 26 -4.84 -1.02 -0.54
N ARG A 27 -3.87 -1.76 -1.08
CA ARG A 27 -3.99 -3.22 -1.27
C ARG A 27 -4.17 -3.94 0.07
N ARG A 28 -3.39 -3.59 1.10
CA ARG A 28 -3.55 -4.15 2.46
C ARG A 28 -4.93 -3.86 3.04
N ASN A 29 -5.39 -2.61 2.92
CA ASN A 29 -6.73 -2.24 3.37
C ASN A 29 -7.82 -3.01 2.61
N ILE A 30 -7.69 -3.17 1.30
CA ILE A 30 -8.63 -3.93 0.48
C ILE A 30 -8.67 -5.40 0.88
N ALA A 31 -7.52 -6.01 1.19
CA ALA A 31 -7.46 -7.38 1.70
C ALA A 31 -8.21 -7.52 3.03
N GLN A 32 -8.06 -6.56 3.95
CA GLN A 32 -8.79 -6.52 5.21
C GLN A 32 -10.30 -6.34 5.00
N TRP A 33 -10.70 -5.33 4.21
CA TRP A 33 -12.12 -5.03 3.96
C TRP A 33 -12.80 -6.11 3.12
N ALA A 34 -12.04 -6.93 2.39
CA ALA A 34 -12.56 -8.05 1.63
C ALA A 34 -13.30 -9.07 2.50
N LEU A 35 -13.04 -9.11 3.81
CA LEU A 35 -13.72 -9.98 4.77
C LEU A 35 -15.16 -9.55 5.10
N ALA A 36 -15.50 -8.29 4.84
CA ALA A 36 -16.83 -7.74 5.10
C ALA A 36 -17.86 -8.16 4.02
N PRO A 37 -19.17 -8.18 4.33
CA PRO A 37 -20.22 -8.49 3.37
C PRO A 37 -20.17 -7.61 2.12
N ARG A 38 -20.50 -8.18 0.96
CA ARG A 38 -20.56 -7.44 -0.30
C ARG A 38 -21.87 -6.68 -0.39
N ILE A 39 -21.75 -5.39 -0.69
CA ILE A 39 -22.89 -4.48 -0.88
C ILE A 39 -22.71 -3.71 -2.17
N GLU A 40 -23.81 -3.16 -2.67
CA GLU A 40 -23.76 -2.11 -3.67
C GLU A 40 -23.62 -0.74 -3.00
N VAL A 41 -22.92 0.17 -3.66
CA VAL A 41 -22.73 1.54 -3.20
C VAL A 41 -23.07 2.50 -4.33
N ASP A 42 -23.60 3.66 -3.97
CA ASP A 42 -23.76 4.75 -4.92
C ASP A 42 -22.38 5.38 -5.20
N ILE A 43 -22.05 5.48 -6.49
CA ILE A 43 -20.80 6.07 -7.00
C ILE A 43 -21.09 7.27 -7.91
N SER A 44 -22.29 7.84 -7.84
CA SER A 44 -22.72 8.95 -8.70
C SER A 44 -21.78 10.15 -8.60
N ASP A 45 -21.32 10.50 -7.40
CA ASP A 45 -20.36 11.59 -7.20
C ASP A 45 -19.04 11.34 -7.95
N PHE A 46 -18.53 10.11 -7.91
CA PHE A 46 -17.33 9.74 -8.67
C PHE A 46 -17.56 9.78 -10.18
N LYS A 47 -18.75 9.36 -10.66
CA LYS A 47 -19.10 9.45 -12.09
C LYS A 47 -19.13 10.90 -12.58
N VAL A 48 -19.63 11.82 -11.77
CA VAL A 48 -19.62 13.27 -12.09
C VAL A 48 -18.19 13.77 -12.22
N LEU A 49 -17.28 13.38 -11.31
CA LEU A 49 -15.87 13.75 -11.40
C LEU A 49 -15.18 13.19 -12.66
N LEU A 50 -15.45 11.93 -13.00
CA LEU A 50 -14.90 11.30 -14.19
C LEU A 50 -15.45 11.92 -15.48
N ALA A 51 -16.75 12.25 -15.53
CA ALA A 51 -17.36 12.95 -16.65
C ALA A 51 -16.87 14.40 -16.79
N ASN A 52 -16.43 15.01 -15.69
CA ASN A 52 -15.79 16.32 -15.68
C ASN A 52 -14.31 16.22 -16.05
N ASP A 53 -14.04 15.95 -17.32
CA ASP A 53 -12.69 15.97 -17.89
C ASP A 53 -11.70 15.01 -17.20
N LEU A 54 -12.17 13.79 -16.89
CA LEU A 54 -11.38 12.76 -16.22
C LEU A 54 -10.64 13.32 -15.00
N ASP A 55 -11.38 13.90 -14.05
CA ASP A 55 -10.84 14.51 -12.82
C ASP A 55 -10.31 13.45 -11.84
N THR A 56 -9.38 12.61 -12.28
CA THR A 56 -8.74 11.57 -11.48
C THR A 56 -8.06 12.11 -10.23
N PRO A 57 -7.47 13.34 -10.19
CA PRO A 57 -6.94 13.89 -8.95
C PRO A 57 -7.99 14.02 -7.85
N LYS A 58 -9.20 14.51 -8.19
CA LYS A 58 -10.29 14.60 -7.21
C LYS A 58 -10.84 13.23 -6.83
N VAL A 59 -10.89 12.28 -7.76
CA VAL A 59 -11.26 10.89 -7.45
C VAL A 59 -10.29 10.31 -6.42
N ILE A 60 -8.98 10.43 -6.64
CA ILE A 60 -7.95 9.96 -5.69
C ILE A 60 -8.08 10.67 -4.34
N LEU A 61 -8.36 11.98 -4.32
CA LEU A 61 -8.58 12.73 -3.09
C LEU A 61 -9.79 12.21 -2.30
N GLN A 62 -10.91 11.92 -2.97
CA GLN A 62 -12.10 11.36 -2.34
C GLN A 62 -11.86 9.94 -1.83
N LEU A 63 -11.12 9.10 -2.55
CA LEU A 63 -10.74 7.77 -2.06
C LEU A 63 -9.87 7.86 -0.79
N ARG A 64 -8.92 8.80 -0.72
CA ARG A 64 -8.13 9.06 0.51
C ARG A 64 -8.99 9.55 1.67
N ALA A 65 -10.02 10.34 1.40
CA ALA A 65 -10.97 10.79 2.43
C ALA A 65 -11.83 9.61 2.92
N LEU A 66 -12.35 8.80 1.99
CA LEU A 66 -13.13 7.60 2.30
C LEU A 66 -12.33 6.59 3.12
N GLU A 67 -11.06 6.36 2.76
CA GLU A 67 -10.12 5.48 3.50
C GLU A 67 -10.12 5.80 5.00
N LYS A 68 -10.10 7.09 5.35
CA LYS A 68 -9.99 7.60 6.73
C LYS A 68 -11.34 7.88 7.40
N SER A 69 -12.45 7.66 6.71
CA SER A 69 -13.79 7.96 7.23
C SER A 69 -14.33 6.83 8.12
N GLU A 70 -15.43 7.13 8.82
CA GLU A 70 -16.21 6.18 9.62
C GLU A 70 -17.10 5.25 8.76
N ALA A 71 -16.94 5.24 7.43
CA ALA A 71 -17.65 4.31 6.57
C ALA A 71 -17.31 2.86 6.92
N THR A 72 -18.29 1.97 6.75
CA THR A 72 -18.08 0.53 7.00
C THR A 72 -17.09 -0.07 6.01
N ASP A 73 -16.42 -1.15 6.41
CA ASP A 73 -15.50 -1.90 5.53
C ASP A 73 -16.19 -2.34 4.23
N SER A 74 -17.46 -2.75 4.30
CA SER A 74 -18.28 -3.06 3.13
C SER A 74 -18.39 -1.88 2.16
N GLN A 75 -18.65 -0.67 2.66
CA GLN A 75 -18.74 0.54 1.83
C GLN A 75 -17.38 0.92 1.24
N LYS A 76 -16.32 0.86 2.05
CA LYS A 76 -14.95 1.15 1.60
C LYS A 76 -14.54 0.18 0.50
N TYR A 77 -14.68 -1.12 0.73
CA TYR A 77 -14.37 -2.14 -0.25
C TYR A 77 -15.14 -1.93 -1.57
N ALA A 78 -16.47 -1.82 -1.50
CA ALA A 78 -17.30 -1.72 -2.69
C ALA A 78 -16.95 -0.47 -3.52
N THR A 79 -16.70 0.66 -2.87
CA THR A 79 -16.34 1.92 -3.56
C THR A 79 -14.97 1.82 -4.22
N PHE A 80 -13.97 1.32 -3.51
CA PHE A 80 -12.62 1.17 -4.05
C PHE A 80 -12.59 0.20 -5.23
N ILE A 81 -13.26 -0.94 -5.15
CA ILE A 81 -13.34 -1.90 -6.27
C ILE A 81 -14.10 -1.32 -7.45
N ALA A 82 -15.17 -0.55 -7.22
CA ALA A 82 -15.89 0.12 -8.30
C ALA A 82 -14.99 1.14 -9.02
N MET A 83 -14.18 1.89 -8.29
CA MET A 83 -13.24 2.86 -8.87
C MET A 83 -12.05 2.20 -9.54
N ASP A 84 -11.55 1.08 -9.03
CA ASP A 84 -10.42 0.35 -9.62
C ASP A 84 -10.72 -0.18 -11.03
N ARG A 85 -12.01 -0.40 -11.37
CA ARG A 85 -12.43 -0.73 -12.75
C ARG A 85 -12.10 0.37 -13.76
N VAL A 86 -11.99 1.62 -13.32
CA VAL A 86 -11.64 2.77 -14.16
C VAL A 86 -10.18 3.16 -13.98
N LEU A 87 -9.69 3.17 -12.73
CA LEU A 87 -8.34 3.59 -12.41
C LEU A 87 -7.29 2.53 -12.71
N ALA A 88 -7.68 1.26 -12.85
CA ALA A 88 -6.82 0.13 -13.20
C ALA A 88 -5.52 0.05 -12.37
N LEU A 89 -5.64 0.28 -11.05
CA LEU A 89 -4.52 0.26 -10.10
C LEU A 89 -4.22 -1.17 -9.60
N ASP A 90 -5.10 -2.13 -9.91
CA ASP A 90 -4.98 -3.53 -9.53
C ASP A 90 -4.87 -3.65 -8.00
N LEU A 91 -5.90 -3.13 -7.33
CA LEU A 91 -5.95 -3.02 -5.86
C LEU A 91 -6.27 -4.36 -5.18
N GLN A 92 -6.70 -5.37 -5.94
CA GLN A 92 -6.92 -6.72 -5.45
C GLN A 92 -5.67 -7.61 -5.58
N ARG A 93 -4.60 -7.11 -6.20
CA ARG A 93 -3.33 -7.81 -6.23
C ARG A 93 -2.82 -8.02 -4.80
N ARG A 94 -2.56 -9.28 -4.44
CA ARG A 94 -1.86 -9.60 -3.20
C ARG A 94 -0.50 -8.92 -3.20
N THR A 95 -0.21 -8.17 -2.15
CA THR A 95 1.12 -7.58 -1.95
C THR A 95 2.10 -8.70 -1.60
N GLN A 96 3.29 -8.71 -2.21
CA GLN A 96 4.36 -9.63 -1.82
C GLN A 96 4.72 -9.51 -0.32
N GLU A 97 4.46 -8.37 0.31
CA GLU A 97 4.55 -8.19 1.77
C GLU A 97 3.71 -9.22 2.58
N GLU A 98 2.61 -9.76 2.02
CA GLU A 98 1.83 -10.82 2.70
C GLU A 98 2.49 -12.20 2.61
N GLU A 99 3.48 -12.38 1.74
CA GLU A 99 4.30 -13.59 1.63
C GLU A 99 5.75 -13.29 2.06
N LEU A 100 5.94 -12.69 3.24
CA LEU A 100 7.17 -12.99 3.98
C LEU A 100 7.25 -14.51 4.05
N SER A 101 8.20 -15.10 3.31
CA SER A 101 8.46 -16.52 3.39
C SER A 101 8.77 -16.87 4.84
N ALA A 102 8.48 -18.12 5.25
CA ALA A 102 8.85 -18.57 6.60
C ALA A 102 10.33 -18.28 6.89
N GLU A 103 11.19 -18.48 5.88
CA GLU A 103 12.62 -18.14 5.90
C GLU A 103 12.87 -16.65 6.15
N ALA A 104 12.19 -15.75 5.45
CA ALA A 104 12.36 -14.31 5.65
C ALA A 104 11.95 -13.86 7.06
N ARG A 105 10.88 -14.44 7.60
CA ARG A 105 10.43 -14.17 8.96
C ARG A 105 11.42 -14.67 9.99
N GLU A 106 11.94 -15.88 9.82
CA GLU A 106 13.01 -16.43 10.67
C GLU A 106 14.28 -15.57 10.63
N LEU A 107 14.68 -15.06 9.46
CA LEU A 107 15.83 -14.18 9.32
C LEU A 107 15.64 -12.83 10.02
N LEU A 108 14.43 -12.25 9.93
CA LEU A 108 14.07 -11.03 10.67
C LEU A 108 14.12 -11.28 12.18
N ASP A 109 13.48 -12.33 12.68
CA ASP A 109 13.46 -12.65 14.12
C ASP A 109 14.87 -12.93 14.66
N ALA A 110 15.69 -13.68 13.92
CA ALA A 110 17.09 -13.93 14.26
C ALA A 110 17.92 -12.63 14.31
N ARG A 111 17.61 -11.67 13.43
CA ARG A 111 18.31 -10.38 13.40
C ARG A 111 17.95 -9.53 14.62
N ASP A 112 16.68 -9.49 15.01
CA ASP A 112 16.25 -8.79 16.22
C ASP A 112 16.92 -9.37 17.48
N LEU A 113 17.03 -10.71 17.56
CA LEU A 113 17.77 -11.37 18.62
C LEU A 113 19.26 -11.02 18.62
N ALA A 114 19.92 -11.01 17.46
CA ALA A 114 21.32 -10.61 17.33
C ALA A 114 21.53 -9.16 17.80
N ARG A 115 20.64 -8.24 17.42
CA ARG A 115 20.69 -6.84 17.87
C ARG A 115 20.45 -6.69 19.37
N ALA A 116 19.47 -7.41 19.92
CA ALA A 116 19.20 -7.42 21.36
C ALA A 116 20.42 -7.92 22.17
N ASN A 117 21.14 -8.89 21.61
CA ASN A 117 22.38 -9.43 22.17
C ASN A 117 23.63 -8.59 21.85
N LYS A 118 23.49 -7.47 21.13
CA LYS A 118 24.60 -6.61 20.64
C LYS A 118 25.60 -7.33 19.74
N ASP A 119 25.17 -8.41 19.08
CA ASP A 119 25.94 -9.11 18.05
C ASP A 119 25.73 -8.40 16.70
N PHE A 120 26.46 -7.30 16.53
CA PHE A 120 26.37 -6.48 15.31
C PHE A 120 26.89 -7.21 14.07
N VAL A 121 27.86 -8.12 14.23
CA VAL A 121 28.42 -8.90 13.12
C VAL A 121 27.36 -9.86 12.57
N MET A 122 26.69 -10.61 13.45
CA MET A 122 25.60 -11.50 13.04
C MET A 122 24.41 -10.73 12.46
N SER A 123 24.07 -9.56 13.03
CA SER A 123 23.04 -8.67 12.49
C SER A 123 23.35 -8.21 11.06
N ASP A 124 24.61 -7.89 10.75
CA ASP A 124 25.02 -7.49 9.40
C ASP A 124 24.93 -8.66 8.41
N VAL A 125 25.37 -9.85 8.81
CA VAL A 125 25.24 -11.08 7.99
C VAL A 125 23.77 -11.39 7.68
N LEU A 126 22.88 -11.23 8.66
CA LEU A 126 21.45 -11.47 8.48
C LEU A 126 20.80 -10.40 7.58
N ARG A 127 21.26 -9.14 7.66
CA ARG A 127 20.82 -8.08 6.75
C ARG A 127 21.17 -8.40 5.30
N GLU A 128 22.39 -8.88 5.04
CA GLU A 128 22.81 -9.25 3.67
C GLU A 128 21.98 -10.43 3.12
N LYS A 129 21.63 -11.41 3.96
CA LYS A 129 20.75 -12.52 3.56
C LYS A 129 19.34 -12.06 3.21
N LEU A 130 18.77 -11.16 4.01
CA LEU A 130 17.46 -10.55 3.75
C LEU A 130 17.49 -9.76 2.43
N GLN A 131 18.56 -9.00 2.19
CA GLN A 131 18.73 -8.26 0.95
C GLN A 131 18.87 -9.17 -0.28
N ALA A 132 19.54 -10.31 -0.13
CA ALA A 132 19.68 -11.31 -1.19
C ALA A 132 18.35 -11.95 -1.61
N ILE A 133 17.37 -12.02 -0.71
CA ILE A 133 16.01 -12.47 -1.00
C ILE A 133 15.04 -11.31 -1.30
N GLY A 134 15.56 -10.09 -1.48
CA GLY A 134 14.80 -8.91 -1.90
C GLY A 134 14.11 -8.15 -0.77
N ILE A 135 14.54 -8.33 0.47
CA ILE A 135 13.99 -7.64 1.66
C ILE A 135 15.02 -6.65 2.19
N ASP A 136 14.70 -5.36 2.12
CA ASP A 136 15.52 -4.30 2.70
C ASP A 136 15.06 -4.02 4.13
N VAL A 137 15.99 -3.94 5.08
CA VAL A 137 15.67 -3.72 6.49
C VAL A 137 16.19 -2.38 6.98
N LEU A 138 15.31 -1.59 7.58
CA LEU A 138 15.53 -0.28 8.17
C LEU A 138 15.37 -0.33 9.69
N ASP A 139 16.34 0.19 10.44
CA ASP A 139 16.20 0.32 11.89
C ASP A 139 15.43 1.60 12.24
N THR A 140 14.40 1.47 13.08
CA THR A 140 13.62 2.58 13.61
C THR A 140 13.68 2.59 15.14
N PRO A 141 13.33 3.71 15.82
CA PRO A 141 13.26 3.77 17.28
C PRO A 141 12.29 2.73 17.89
N ASP A 142 11.30 2.29 17.12
CA ASP A 142 10.28 1.31 17.53
C ASP A 142 10.66 -0.15 17.19
N GLY A 143 11.83 -0.40 16.59
CA GLY A 143 12.29 -1.73 16.16
C GLY A 143 12.74 -1.76 14.69
N GLN A 144 12.95 -2.96 14.14
CA GLN A 144 13.23 -3.09 12.70
C GLN A 144 11.94 -2.97 11.87
N SER A 145 12.01 -2.22 10.78
CA SER A 145 11.00 -2.19 9.71
C SER A 145 11.61 -2.76 8.43
N TRP A 146 10.84 -3.48 7.64
CA TRP A 146 11.23 -4.06 6.36
C TRP A 146 10.23 -3.68 5.27
#